data_AF-A0A7S2AGU8-F1
#
_entry.id   AF-A0A7S2AGU8-F1
#
_cell.length_a   1.000
_cell.length_b   1.000
_cell.length_c   1.000
_cell.angle_alpha   90.00
_cell.angle_beta   90.00
_cell.angle_gamma   90.00
#
_symmetry.space_group_name_H-M   'P 1'
#
loop_
_entity.id
_entity.type
_entity.pdbx_description
1 polymer ?
#
loop_
_entity_poly.entity_id
_entity_poly.type
_entity_poly.pdbx_seq_one_letter_code
_entity_poly.pdbx_strand_id
1 'polypeptide(L)'
;NGTSGCAVPELSQGVLEADNLIYNPSFEQFGAFVSSPLYWDCGAGPRTTSTCFSDALVRLDRRHSGRFVTGLDVGNFSVTPTIAWTDKLPAIGTYEFVVSAQADVPMLLQVGVGADVDSLASVELADEWRQVRVKADFEHKAEIVLRVNASGVLWLDAAHLRLVKVVAGNTTEIQDKSRLGRPSGAQGRRSTSLAALVAVSTFFLGG
;
A
#
# COMPACT_ATOMS: atom_id res chain seq x y z
N ASN A 1 -42.46 21.83 22.71
CA ASN A 1 -41.79 20.53 22.86
C ASN A 1 -41.46 19.95 21.50
N GLY A 2 -40.16 19.76 21.22
CA GLY A 2 -39.71 18.96 20.07
C GLY A 2 -38.64 19.61 19.19
N THR A 3 -37.49 20.00 19.75
CA THR A 3 -36.27 20.16 18.93
C THR A 3 -35.50 18.85 19.01
N SER A 4 -35.64 18.02 17.99
CA SER A 4 -34.86 16.80 17.78
C SER A 4 -33.40 17.20 17.59
N GLY A 5 -32.64 17.21 18.69
CA GLY A 5 -31.19 17.39 18.65
C GLY A 5 -30.57 16.13 18.03
N CYS A 6 -30.34 16.15 16.72
CA CYS A 6 -29.34 15.29 16.11
C CYS A 6 -27.99 15.72 16.68
N ALA A 7 -27.61 15.14 17.82
CA ALA A 7 -26.25 15.26 18.32
C ALA A 7 -25.35 14.61 17.27
N VAL A 8 -24.67 15.44 16.48
CA VAL A 8 -23.55 15.01 15.66
C VAL A 8 -22.53 14.45 16.67
N PRO A 9 -22.18 13.16 16.61
CA PRO A 9 -21.14 12.62 17.48
C PRO A 9 -19.90 13.49 17.28
N GLU A 10 -19.33 13.97 18.38
CA GLU A 10 -18.09 14.73 18.35
C GLU A 10 -17.03 13.81 17.73
N LEU A 11 -16.68 14.07 16.46
CA LEU A 11 -15.68 13.30 15.73
C LEU A 11 -14.37 13.45 16.49
N SER A 12 -13.94 12.41 17.19
CA SER A 12 -12.57 12.38 17.71
C SER A 12 -11.68 12.45 16.48
N GLN A 13 -11.03 13.59 16.26
CA GLN A 13 -10.08 13.70 15.16
C GLN A 13 -9.10 12.53 15.30
N GLY A 14 -9.09 11.64 14.31
CA GLY A 14 -8.11 10.56 14.24
C GLY A 14 -6.74 11.20 14.35
N VAL A 15 -6.14 11.10 15.53
CA VAL A 15 -4.80 11.62 15.79
C VAL A 15 -3.88 10.77 14.92
N LEU A 16 -3.16 11.40 14.00
CA LEU A 16 -1.98 10.79 13.40
C LEU A 16 -1.10 10.38 14.58
N GLU A 17 -1.04 9.08 14.87
CA GLU A 17 -0.01 8.57 15.76
C GLU A 17 1.32 9.06 15.19
N ALA A 18 2.15 9.69 16.02
CA ALA A 18 3.32 10.45 15.56
C ALA A 18 4.29 9.64 14.69
N ASP A 19 4.19 8.31 14.74
CA ASP A 19 5.01 7.34 14.03
C ASP A 19 4.30 6.63 12.86
N ASN A 20 3.01 6.90 12.60
CA ASN A 20 2.27 6.30 11.50
C ASN A 20 2.51 7.07 10.20
N LEU A 21 3.16 6.42 9.24
CA LEU A 21 3.46 6.97 7.93
C LEU A 21 2.29 6.87 6.95
N ILE A 22 1.19 6.21 7.30
CA ILE A 22 -0.03 6.22 6.48
C ILE A 22 -0.96 7.31 6.96
N TYR A 23 -1.51 8.06 6.01
CA TYR A 23 -2.67 8.91 6.28
C TYR A 23 -3.88 8.01 6.51
N ASN A 24 -4.10 7.68 7.78
CA ASN A 24 -5.29 6.98 8.25
C ASN A 24 -6.06 7.91 9.19
N PRO A 25 -6.53 9.09 8.72
CA PRO A 25 -7.56 9.76 9.49
C PRO A 25 -8.67 8.73 9.64
N SER A 26 -9.11 8.46 10.87
CA SER A 26 -10.27 7.59 11.09
C SER A 26 -11.28 7.92 10.00
N PHE A 27 -11.92 6.93 9.38
CA PHE A 27 -12.86 7.12 8.27
C PHE A 27 -14.08 8.02 8.64
N GLU A 28 -14.05 8.59 9.85
CA GLU A 28 -14.84 9.57 10.56
C GLU A 28 -14.73 11.01 10.04
N GLN A 29 -13.72 11.40 9.25
CA GLN A 29 -13.59 12.81 8.81
C GLN A 29 -14.77 13.32 7.97
N PHE A 30 -15.68 12.44 7.54
CA PHE A 30 -16.91 12.82 6.89
C PHE A 30 -18.14 12.46 7.73
N GLY A 31 -18.97 13.46 8.01
CA GLY A 31 -20.31 13.28 8.58
C GLY A 31 -21.34 12.69 7.60
N ALA A 32 -20.90 12.18 6.44
CA ALA A 32 -21.76 11.62 5.40
C ALA A 32 -21.26 10.23 4.98
N PHE A 33 -22.17 9.24 5.03
CA PHE A 33 -21.97 7.81 4.78
C PHE A 33 -21.54 7.41 3.35
N VAL A 34 -21.08 8.36 2.51
CA VAL A 34 -21.01 8.17 1.04
C VAL A 34 -19.74 8.75 0.39
N SER A 35 -18.75 9.16 1.14
CA SER A 35 -17.47 9.62 0.59
C SER A 35 -16.40 8.55 0.67
N SER A 36 -15.55 8.43 -0.36
CA SER A 36 -14.36 7.60 -0.30
C SER A 36 -13.50 7.94 0.90
N PRO A 37 -12.88 6.96 1.56
CA PRO A 37 -11.91 7.23 2.60
C PRO A 37 -10.88 8.25 2.14
N LEU A 38 -10.67 9.32 2.92
CA LEU A 38 -9.64 10.30 2.58
C LEU A 38 -8.28 9.62 2.55
N TYR A 39 -7.48 9.99 1.54
CA TYR A 39 -6.11 9.50 1.37
C TYR A 39 -5.99 8.00 1.12
N TRP A 40 -7.06 7.33 0.69
CA TRP A 40 -6.96 5.99 0.12
C TRP A 40 -7.41 6.03 -1.32
N ASP A 41 -6.55 5.55 -2.21
CA ASP A 41 -6.92 5.34 -3.59
C ASP A 41 -7.65 4.01 -3.75
N CYS A 42 -8.66 4.04 -4.60
CA CYS A 42 -9.57 2.96 -4.92
C CYS A 42 -9.49 2.75 -6.42
N GLY A 43 -8.50 1.95 -6.83
CA GLY A 43 -8.23 1.64 -8.21
C GLY A 43 -9.36 0.81 -8.79
N ALA A 44 -10.01 1.38 -9.80
CA ALA A 44 -11.10 0.81 -10.57
C ALA A 44 -10.66 0.79 -12.04
N GLY A 45 -10.37 -0.39 -12.59
CA GLY A 45 -10.13 -0.53 -14.03
C GLY A 45 -11.29 0.06 -14.87
N PRO A 46 -11.08 0.34 -16.17
CA PRO A 46 -12.01 1.09 -17.02
C PRO A 46 -13.40 0.45 -17.23
N ARG A 47 -13.64 -0.75 -16.69
CA ARG A 47 -14.92 -1.47 -16.75
C ARG A 47 -15.48 -1.87 -15.39
N THR A 48 -14.88 -1.38 -14.31
CA THR A 48 -15.21 -1.85 -12.96
C THR A 48 -16.40 -1.08 -12.38
N THR A 49 -17.16 -1.75 -11.52
CA THR A 49 -18.24 -1.18 -10.70
C THR A 49 -17.79 -0.95 -9.26
N SER A 50 -16.47 -0.96 -9.02
CA SER A 50 -15.87 -0.86 -7.71
C SER A 50 -16.05 0.55 -7.15
N THR A 51 -16.27 0.65 -5.85
CA THR A 51 -16.51 1.94 -5.17
C THR A 51 -15.96 1.88 -3.76
N CYS A 52 -15.60 3.05 -3.22
CA CYS A 52 -15.02 3.16 -1.89
C CYS A 52 -15.74 4.22 -1.08
N PHE A 53 -16.04 3.90 0.18
CA PHE A 53 -16.83 4.72 1.11
C PHE A 53 -16.30 4.56 2.54
N SER A 54 -16.73 5.42 3.48
CA SER A 54 -16.60 5.18 4.92
C SER A 54 -17.88 4.57 5.52
N ASP A 55 -17.74 3.65 6.48
CA ASP A 55 -18.85 2.96 7.14
C ASP A 55 -18.79 3.13 8.67
N ALA A 56 -19.91 3.57 9.26
CA ALA A 56 -20.03 3.80 10.69
C ALA A 56 -20.62 2.59 11.47
N LEU A 57 -21.23 1.63 10.76
CA LEU A 57 -21.86 0.45 11.37
C LEU A 57 -20.85 -0.66 11.62
N VAL A 58 -19.88 -0.81 10.71
CA VAL A 58 -18.78 -1.76 10.82
C VAL A 58 -17.56 -1.00 11.33
N ARG A 59 -17.14 -1.29 12.56
CA ARG A 59 -16.11 -0.52 13.27
C ARG A 59 -15.24 -1.40 14.14
N LEU A 60 -13.93 -1.21 14.03
CA LEU A 60 -12.99 -1.68 15.04
C LEU A 60 -12.85 -0.58 16.11
N ASP A 61 -12.88 -0.95 17.39
CA ASP A 61 -12.64 -0.02 18.50
C ASP A 61 -13.48 1.27 18.48
N ARG A 62 -14.72 1.17 17.98
CA ARG A 62 -15.71 2.26 17.85
C ARG A 62 -15.38 3.33 16.79
N ARG A 63 -14.31 3.15 16.00
CA ARG A 63 -13.95 4.06 14.91
C ARG A 63 -14.61 3.67 13.59
N HIS A 64 -14.97 4.62 12.74
CA HIS A 64 -15.50 4.26 11.40
C HIS A 64 -14.44 3.48 10.63
N SER A 65 -14.85 2.43 9.92
CA SER A 65 -13.96 1.67 9.02
C SER A 65 -14.12 2.13 7.57
N GLY A 66 -13.13 1.84 6.74
CA GLY A 66 -13.21 2.03 5.30
C GLY A 66 -13.94 0.87 4.68
N ARG A 67 -14.99 1.15 3.90
CA ARG A 67 -15.77 0.17 3.18
C ARG A 67 -15.45 0.23 1.68
N PHE A 68 -15.02 -0.89 1.14
CA PHE A 68 -14.56 -1.01 -0.24
C PHE A 68 -15.43 -2.07 -0.93
N VAL A 69 -16.23 -1.65 -1.90
CA VAL A 69 -17.04 -2.55 -2.74
C VAL A 69 -16.19 -2.93 -3.95
N THR A 70 -15.85 -4.20 -4.07
CA THR A 70 -14.84 -4.67 -5.04
C THR A 70 -15.37 -4.71 -6.48
N GLY A 71 -16.69 -4.79 -6.68
CA GLY A 71 -17.31 -4.98 -7.99
C GLY A 71 -17.11 -6.40 -8.55
N LEU A 72 -17.55 -6.61 -9.80
CA LEU A 72 -17.50 -7.91 -10.49
C LEU A 72 -16.12 -8.26 -11.08
N ASP A 73 -15.31 -7.25 -11.41
CA ASP A 73 -14.00 -7.42 -12.04
C ASP A 73 -12.88 -7.21 -11.02
N VAL A 74 -12.76 -8.21 -10.13
CA VAL A 74 -11.90 -8.13 -8.94
C VAL A 74 -10.42 -8.13 -9.27
N GLY A 75 -10.01 -8.69 -10.42
CA GLY A 75 -8.61 -8.72 -10.83
C GLY A 75 -7.99 -7.33 -11.04
N ASN A 76 -8.83 -6.33 -11.32
CA ASN A 76 -8.43 -4.94 -11.51
C ASN A 76 -8.70 -4.06 -10.28
N PHE A 77 -9.22 -4.64 -9.20
CA PHE A 77 -9.48 -3.91 -7.96
C PHE A 77 -8.21 -3.83 -7.12
N SER A 78 -7.88 -2.61 -6.69
CA SER A 78 -6.80 -2.37 -5.74
C SER A 78 -7.14 -1.25 -4.79
N VAL A 79 -6.68 -1.40 -3.56
CA VAL A 79 -6.80 -0.38 -2.52
C VAL A 79 -5.39 0.03 -2.11
N THR A 80 -5.10 1.33 -2.16
CA THR A 80 -3.77 1.87 -1.90
C THR A 80 -3.84 2.98 -0.86
N PRO A 81 -3.37 2.78 0.38
CA PRO A 81 -3.25 3.88 1.34
C PRO A 81 -2.20 4.90 0.87
N THR A 82 -2.48 6.18 1.07
CA THR A 82 -1.48 7.24 0.85
C THR A 82 -0.46 7.22 1.97
N ILE A 83 0.81 7.12 1.59
CA ILE A 83 1.93 7.19 2.51
C ILE A 83 2.46 8.63 2.55
N ALA A 84 2.64 9.16 3.76
CA ALA A 84 3.25 10.45 4.06
C ALA A 84 4.77 10.41 3.82
N TRP A 85 5.16 10.26 2.55
CA TRP A 85 6.57 10.33 2.16
C TRP A 85 7.13 11.72 2.47
N THR A 86 8.19 11.78 3.27
CA THR A 86 8.94 13.01 3.55
C THR A 86 10.39 12.83 3.14
N ASP A 87 11.06 13.93 2.80
CA ASP A 87 12.49 13.92 2.44
C ASP A 87 13.41 13.46 3.58
N LYS A 88 12.88 13.29 4.79
CA LYS A 88 13.59 12.77 5.97
C LYS A 88 13.59 11.25 6.06
N LEU A 89 12.73 10.57 5.30
CA LEU A 89 12.69 9.10 5.27
C LEU A 89 13.86 8.57 4.42
N PRO A 90 14.43 7.40 4.78
CA PRO A 90 15.53 6.83 4.03
C PRO A 90 15.08 6.45 2.61
N ALA A 91 16.02 6.51 1.66
CA ALA A 91 15.78 6.08 0.29
C ALA A 91 15.34 4.61 0.20
N ILE A 92 15.86 3.76 1.10
CA ILE A 92 15.47 2.35 1.27
C ILE A 92 15.42 2.05 2.77
N GLY A 93 14.34 1.41 3.23
CA GLY A 93 14.17 1.00 4.62
C GLY A 93 13.33 -0.26 4.74
N THR A 94 13.49 -1.00 5.83
CA THR A 94 12.55 -2.04 6.22
C THR A 94 11.40 -1.39 6.96
N TYR A 95 10.19 -1.57 6.46
CA TYR A 95 8.97 -1.05 7.07
C TYR A 95 8.08 -2.19 7.53
N GLU A 96 7.24 -1.90 8.53
CA GLU A 96 6.17 -2.78 8.96
C GLU A 96 4.83 -2.11 8.66
N PHE A 97 4.03 -2.78 7.84
CA PHE A 97 2.64 -2.43 7.56
C PHE A 97 1.71 -3.35 8.34
N VAL A 98 0.71 -2.76 8.99
CA VAL A 98 -0.33 -3.46 9.72
C VAL A 98 -1.67 -2.91 9.27
N VAL A 99 -2.65 -3.78 9.06
CA VAL A 99 -4.04 -3.38 8.81
C VAL A 99 -4.98 -4.43 9.40
N SER A 100 -6.09 -3.98 9.96
CA SER A 100 -7.20 -4.88 10.33
C SER A 100 -8.19 -4.92 9.19
N ALA A 101 -8.65 -6.12 8.84
CA ALA A 101 -9.52 -6.34 7.71
C ALA A 101 -10.65 -7.32 8.06
N GLN A 102 -11.80 -7.12 7.45
CA GLN A 102 -13.00 -7.96 7.53
C GLN A 102 -13.65 -8.00 6.15
N ALA A 103 -14.42 -9.03 5.83
CA ALA A 103 -15.16 -9.14 4.59
C ALA A 103 -16.58 -9.69 4.80
N ASP A 104 -17.52 -9.36 3.93
CA ASP A 104 -18.90 -9.88 4.00
C ASP A 104 -19.02 -11.31 3.47
N VAL A 105 -18.12 -11.67 2.56
CA VAL A 105 -17.97 -13.00 1.99
C VAL A 105 -16.54 -13.49 2.15
N PRO A 106 -16.32 -14.82 2.21
CA PRO A 106 -14.98 -15.37 2.23
C PRO A 106 -14.15 -14.89 1.03
N MET A 107 -13.00 -14.27 1.30
CA MET A 107 -12.06 -13.79 0.29
C MET A 107 -10.63 -13.79 0.80
N LEU A 108 -9.66 -13.90 -0.10
CA LEU A 108 -8.24 -13.78 0.21
C LEU A 108 -7.82 -12.33 0.04
N LEU A 109 -7.37 -11.68 1.11
CA LEU A 109 -6.70 -10.39 1.04
C LEU A 109 -5.21 -10.61 0.82
N GLN A 110 -4.66 -9.98 -0.21
CA GLN A 110 -3.24 -9.98 -0.55
C GLN A 110 -2.68 -8.58 -0.37
N VAL A 111 -1.49 -8.51 0.24
CA VAL A 111 -0.75 -7.25 0.42
C VAL A 111 0.54 -7.34 -0.38
N GLY A 112 0.79 -6.35 -1.23
CA GLY A 112 2.00 -6.23 -2.04
C GLY A 112 2.56 -4.81 -2.02
N VAL A 113 3.66 -4.63 -2.75
CA VAL A 113 4.34 -3.34 -2.89
C VAL A 113 4.59 -3.07 -4.37
N GLY A 114 4.28 -1.85 -4.83
CA GLY A 114 4.42 -1.45 -6.21
C GLY A 114 3.34 -2.03 -7.14
N ALA A 115 3.51 -1.81 -8.45
CA ALA A 115 2.52 -2.15 -9.47
C ALA A 115 2.47 -3.64 -9.84
N ASP A 116 3.63 -4.31 -9.79
CA ASP A 116 3.80 -5.73 -10.13
C ASP A 116 3.90 -6.57 -8.84
N VAL A 117 2.83 -7.31 -8.56
CA VAL A 117 2.51 -7.83 -7.23
C VAL A 117 2.95 -9.27 -7.06
N ASP A 118 4.16 -9.47 -6.54
CA ASP A 118 4.39 -10.64 -5.69
C ASP A 118 3.77 -10.32 -4.32
N SER A 119 2.74 -11.07 -3.92
CA SER A 119 2.10 -10.87 -2.63
C SER A 119 3.10 -11.15 -1.50
N LEU A 120 3.36 -10.15 -0.66
CA LEU A 120 4.23 -10.27 0.50
C LEU A 120 3.55 -11.01 1.66
N ALA A 121 2.22 -10.83 1.77
CA ALA A 121 1.39 -11.59 2.69
C ALA A 121 0.01 -11.81 2.09
N SER A 122 -0.65 -12.85 2.60
CA SER A 122 -2.06 -13.09 2.33
C SER A 122 -2.78 -13.58 3.58
N VAL A 123 -4.06 -13.27 3.70
CA VAL A 123 -4.92 -13.73 4.78
C VAL A 123 -6.30 -14.06 4.23
N GLU A 124 -6.89 -15.14 4.70
CA GLU A 124 -8.31 -15.41 4.45
C GLU A 124 -9.15 -14.52 5.36
N LEU A 125 -10.08 -13.78 4.75
CA LEU A 125 -11.05 -12.91 5.41
C LEU A 125 -12.44 -13.54 5.36
N ALA A 126 -13.24 -13.19 6.36
CA ALA A 126 -14.66 -13.51 6.48
C ALA A 126 -15.30 -12.44 7.38
N ASP A 127 -16.42 -12.78 8.04
CA ASP A 127 -17.18 -11.90 8.93
C ASP A 127 -16.48 -11.54 10.25
N GLU A 128 -15.26 -12.05 10.48
CA GLU A 128 -14.43 -11.70 11.64
C GLU A 128 -13.28 -10.76 11.26
N TRP A 129 -12.98 -9.81 12.14
CA TRP A 129 -11.79 -8.96 12.02
C TRP A 129 -10.51 -9.76 12.16
N ARG A 130 -9.61 -9.61 11.19
CA ARG A 130 -8.28 -10.22 11.19
C ARG A 130 -7.22 -9.17 10.93
N GLN A 131 -6.12 -9.25 11.67
CA GLN A 131 -4.98 -8.37 11.46
C GLN A 131 -4.00 -8.99 10.46
N VAL A 132 -3.61 -8.21 9.46
CA VAL A 132 -2.53 -8.53 8.52
C VAL A 132 -1.31 -7.71 8.93
N ARG A 133 -0.15 -8.38 8.96
CA ARG A 133 1.13 -7.77 9.27
C ARG A 133 2.15 -8.15 8.22
N VAL A 134 2.76 -7.15 7.60
CA VAL A 134 3.80 -7.32 6.58
C VAL A 134 5.03 -6.56 7.02
N LYS A 135 6.20 -7.19 6.88
CA LYS A 135 7.49 -6.54 7.11
C LYS A 135 8.38 -6.78 5.91
N ALA A 136 8.75 -5.72 5.21
CA ALA A 136 9.51 -5.80 3.98
C ALA A 136 10.30 -4.51 3.73
N ASP A 137 11.27 -4.59 2.81
CA ASP A 137 12.07 -3.45 2.40
C ASP A 137 11.33 -2.66 1.33
N PHE A 138 11.12 -1.36 1.57
CA PHE A 138 10.49 -0.44 0.63
C PHE A 138 11.48 0.62 0.17
N GLU A 139 11.43 0.91 -1.12
CA GLU A 139 12.04 2.11 -1.69
C GLU A 139 11.17 3.33 -1.36
N HIS A 140 11.81 4.49 -1.29
CA HIS A 140 11.11 5.76 -1.14
C HIS A 140 10.15 5.97 -2.32
N LYS A 141 8.88 6.32 -2.02
CA LYS A 141 7.75 6.42 -2.96
C LYS A 141 7.16 5.09 -3.43
N ALA A 142 7.55 3.96 -2.85
CA ALA A 142 6.82 2.72 -3.08
C ALA A 142 5.36 2.86 -2.59
N GLU A 143 4.46 2.13 -3.23
CA GLU A 143 3.05 2.07 -2.85
C GLU A 143 2.77 0.73 -2.19
N ILE A 144 1.93 0.72 -1.15
CA ILE A 144 1.38 -0.53 -0.60
C ILE A 144 0.08 -0.79 -1.32
N VAL A 145 -0.07 -1.98 -1.90
CA VAL A 145 -1.25 -2.34 -2.67
C VAL A 145 -1.95 -3.50 -1.98
N LEU A 146 -3.24 -3.31 -1.69
CA LEU A 146 -4.12 -4.36 -1.17
C LEU A 146 -5.03 -4.83 -2.31
N ARG A 147 -5.09 -6.14 -2.52
CA ARG A 147 -5.94 -6.79 -3.52
C ARG A 147 -6.75 -7.90 -2.88
N VAL A 148 -7.88 -8.22 -3.47
CA VAL A 148 -8.68 -9.38 -3.06
C VAL A 148 -8.92 -10.29 -4.27
N ASN A 149 -9.36 -11.53 -4.04
CA ASN A 149 -9.58 -12.50 -5.11
C ASN A 149 -11.06 -12.81 -5.39
N ALA A 150 -11.99 -12.24 -4.62
CA ALA A 150 -13.43 -12.48 -4.75
C ALA A 150 -14.22 -11.18 -4.63
N SER A 151 -15.41 -11.18 -5.23
CA SER A 151 -16.32 -10.03 -5.22
C SER A 151 -17.04 -9.92 -3.88
N GLY A 152 -17.15 -8.73 -3.33
CA GLY A 152 -17.90 -8.47 -2.10
C GLY A 152 -17.66 -7.07 -1.56
N VAL A 153 -17.80 -6.97 -0.24
CA VAL A 153 -17.48 -5.79 0.55
C VAL A 153 -16.31 -6.12 1.47
N LEU A 154 -15.23 -5.36 1.33
CA LEU A 154 -14.06 -5.39 2.18
C LEU A 154 -14.14 -4.20 3.15
N TRP A 155 -13.90 -4.44 4.43
CA TRP A 155 -13.68 -3.39 5.42
C TRP A 155 -12.23 -3.38 5.87
N LEU A 156 -11.63 -2.18 5.95
CA LEU A 156 -10.27 -1.96 6.47
C LEU A 156 -10.31 -0.94 7.60
N ASP A 157 -9.55 -1.20 8.66
CA ASP A 157 -9.41 -0.30 9.81
C ASP A 157 -8.04 -0.46 10.47
N ALA A 158 -7.68 0.46 11.35
CA ALA A 158 -6.43 0.46 12.11
C ALA A 158 -5.21 0.14 11.23
N ALA A 159 -5.07 0.88 10.11
CA ALA A 159 -3.91 0.79 9.25
C ALA A 159 -2.75 1.61 9.81
N HIS A 160 -1.59 0.99 9.94
CA HIS A 160 -0.36 1.60 10.43
C HIS A 160 0.82 1.20 9.54
N LEU A 161 1.69 2.15 9.25
CA LEU A 161 2.98 1.92 8.61
C LEU A 161 4.07 2.59 9.43
N ARG A 162 5.13 1.85 9.75
CA ARG A 162 6.28 2.41 10.47
C ARG A 162 7.60 1.93 9.91
N LEU A 163 8.61 2.79 9.93
CA LEU A 163 9.99 2.42 9.65
C LEU A 163 10.53 1.57 10.80
N VAL A 164 11.01 0.37 10.49
CA VAL A 164 11.61 -0.55 11.49
C VAL A 164 13.12 -0.48 11.47
N LYS A 165 13.72 -0.37 10.28
CA LYS A 165 15.17 -0.37 10.10
C LYS A 165 15.55 0.42 8.85
N VAL A 166 16.61 1.24 8.94
CA VAL A 166 17.23 1.84 7.75
C VAL A 166 18.09 0.79 7.06
N VAL A 167 17.88 0.58 5.76
CA VAL A 167 18.77 -0.25 4.95
C VAL A 167 19.90 0.68 4.48
N ALA A 168 21.10 0.48 5.01
CA ALA A 168 22.25 1.25 4.58
C ALA A 168 22.50 0.96 3.10
N GLY A 169 22.17 1.93 2.23
CA GLY A 169 22.58 1.87 0.84
C GLY A 169 24.10 1.84 0.81
N ASN A 170 24.67 0.86 0.11
CA ASN A 170 26.07 0.90 -0.30
C ASN A 170 26.23 2.18 -1.12
N THR A 171 26.67 3.24 -0.46
CA THR A 171 26.94 4.51 -1.12
C THR A 171 28.23 4.23 -1.88
N THR A 172 28.13 3.77 -3.12
CA THR A 172 29.24 3.89 -4.05
C THR A 172 29.50 5.37 -4.18
N GLU A 173 30.43 5.83 -3.36
CA GLU A 173 31.14 7.08 -3.45
C GLU A 173 31.49 7.28 -4.92
N ILE A 174 30.72 8.13 -5.61
CA ILE A 174 31.12 8.65 -6.91
C ILE A 174 32.35 9.50 -6.59
N GLN A 175 33.53 8.88 -6.67
CA GLN A 175 34.78 9.61 -6.72
C GLN A 175 34.69 10.53 -7.92
N ASP A 176 34.42 11.80 -7.61
CA ASP A 176 34.53 12.91 -8.53
C ASP A 176 35.97 12.98 -9.06
N LYS A 177 36.19 12.36 -10.22
CA LYS A 177 37.42 12.48 -11.01
C LYS A 177 37.37 13.69 -11.94
N SER A 178 36.72 14.80 -11.56
CA SER A 178 36.84 16.08 -12.29
C SER A 178 38.09 16.88 -11.87
N ARG A 179 39.24 16.22 -11.80
CA ARG A 179 40.56 16.85 -11.93
C ARG A 179 41.46 15.96 -12.77
N LEU A 180 41.49 16.19 -14.08
CA LEU A 180 42.70 16.23 -14.92
C LEU A 180 42.33 16.28 -16.41
N GLY A 181 42.69 17.40 -17.05
CA GLY A 181 43.31 17.41 -18.37
C GLY A 181 42.47 17.05 -19.60
N ARG A 182 42.21 18.05 -20.45
CA ARG A 182 42.15 17.87 -21.91
C ARG A 182 43.34 17.02 -22.38
N PRO A 183 43.11 16.11 -23.34
CA PRO A 183 43.59 16.43 -24.68
C PRO A 183 42.62 16.06 -25.82
N SER A 184 42.86 16.75 -26.93
CA SER A 184 42.33 16.50 -28.26
C SER A 184 42.63 15.10 -28.79
N GLY A 185 41.80 14.59 -29.70
CA GLY A 185 42.25 13.59 -30.67
C GLY A 185 41.13 12.69 -31.20
N ALA A 186 41.09 12.58 -32.52
CA ALA A 186 40.09 11.90 -33.32
C ALA A 186 40.09 10.37 -33.21
N GLN A 187 39.13 9.81 -33.95
CA GLN A 187 39.03 8.46 -34.55
C GLN A 187 38.15 7.44 -33.83
N GLY A 188 37.15 6.99 -34.58
CA GLY A 188 36.15 6.02 -34.17
C GLY A 188 36.48 4.60 -34.53
N ARG A 189 35.68 3.67 -34.02
CA ARG A 189 35.18 2.48 -34.69
C ARG A 189 34.29 1.68 -33.75
N ARG A 190 33.31 1.04 -34.38
CA ARG A 190 32.36 0.02 -33.95
C ARG A 190 32.82 -0.91 -32.80
N SER A 191 31.90 -1.27 -31.91
CA SER A 191 31.74 -2.64 -31.39
C SER A 191 30.38 -2.74 -30.66
N THR A 192 29.38 -3.42 -31.26
CA THR A 192 28.87 -4.77 -30.92
C THR A 192 28.16 -4.90 -29.56
N SER A 193 26.86 -5.15 -29.63
CA SER A 193 26.01 -5.77 -28.61
C SER A 193 26.57 -7.11 -28.12
N LEU A 194 26.38 -7.42 -26.84
CA LEU A 194 26.13 -8.77 -26.28
C LEU A 194 25.64 -8.53 -24.83
N ALA A 195 24.37 -8.77 -24.49
CA ALA A 195 23.69 -10.04 -24.25
C ALA A 195 23.57 -10.32 -22.74
N ALA A 196 22.32 -10.48 -22.31
CA ALA A 196 21.88 -10.77 -20.96
C ALA A 196 22.32 -12.17 -20.49
N LEU A 197 22.66 -12.28 -19.21
CA LEU A 197 22.87 -13.55 -18.53
C LEU A 197 21.58 -13.88 -17.75
N VAL A 198 20.83 -14.87 -18.22
CA VAL A 198 19.77 -15.53 -17.44
C VAL A 198 20.27 -16.92 -17.13
N ALA A 199 20.48 -17.21 -15.85
CA ALA A 199 20.76 -18.55 -15.36
C ALA A 199 19.42 -19.21 -14.97
N VAL A 200 18.98 -20.19 -15.75
CA VAL A 200 17.92 -21.12 -15.36
C VAL A 200 18.60 -22.40 -14.86
N SER A 201 18.46 -22.68 -13.56
CA SER A 201 18.85 -23.96 -12.98
C SER A 201 17.64 -24.90 -13.01
N THR A 202 17.66 -25.86 -13.93
CA THR A 202 16.80 -27.05 -13.90
C THR A 202 17.37 -28.06 -12.90
N PHE A 203 16.59 -28.39 -11.87
CA PHE A 203 16.79 -29.61 -11.08
C PHE A 203 15.83 -30.69 -11.60
N PHE A 204 16.40 -31.74 -12.16
CA PHE A 204 15.77 -33.05 -12.35
C PHE A 204 16.55 -34.05 -11.50
N LEU A 205 15.83 -34.86 -10.73
CA LEU A 205 16.13 -36.21 -10.18
C LEU A 205 15.00 -36.43 -9.16
N GLY A 206 14.10 -37.39 -9.28
CA GLY A 206 14.30 -38.79 -9.63
C GLY A 206 14.02 -39.61 -8.37
N GLY A 207 12.85 -40.26 -8.32
CA GLY A 207 12.35 -41.08 -7.21
C GLY A 207 10.87 -41.38 -7.38
#